data_AF-A0A0N0PF62-F1
#
_entry.id   AF-A0A0N0PF62-F1
#
_cell.length_a   1.000
_cell.length_b   1.000
_cell.length_c   1.000
_cell.angle_alpha   90.00
_cell.angle_beta   90.00
_cell.angle_gamma   90.00
#
_symmetry.space_group_name_H-M   'P 1'
#
loop_
_entity.id
_entity.type
_entity.pdbx_description
1 polymer ?
#
loop_
_entity_poly.entity_id
_entity_poly.type
_entity_poly.pdbx_seq_one_letter_code
_entity_poly.pdbx_strand_id
1 'polypeptide(L)'
;MSITIGFIGGGNMSTAIAKGILRNDSYSASQIWVSGPHTAHLKHWEEMGANVTDKNGEVLSKCDVVFLGVKPGVLSYAAFKVFDFPTSVIRIMPNTPMSVGAGICLYTPDDTIKPEQCMLLEKLLNSCGICEKVSETLMNSGSCLPGCGPAFMYIVIEALADGAVKQGVPRAMALRWASQVLVGSGEMVLQSKKHPGHLKDEVCSPGGSTICGVTALENGRLRFKFFF
;
A
#
# COMPACT_ATOMS: atom_id res chain seq x y z
N MET A 1 23.31 -5.01 12.71
CA MET A 1 22.43 -5.28 13.87
C MET A 1 21.15 -5.93 13.35
N SER A 2 20.66 -6.97 14.03
CA SER A 2 19.36 -7.57 13.75
C SER A 2 18.29 -6.70 14.39
N ILE A 3 17.42 -6.09 13.60
CA ILE A 3 16.30 -5.26 14.07
C ILE A 3 15.08 -6.16 14.30
N THR A 4 14.37 -5.96 15.40
CA THR A 4 13.14 -6.67 15.75
C THR A 4 11.94 -5.76 15.50
N ILE A 5 10.92 -6.29 14.83
CA ILE A 5 9.77 -5.52 14.32
C ILE A 5 8.50 -5.97 15.01
N GLY A 6 7.77 -5.04 15.59
CA GLY A 6 6.53 -5.26 16.31
C GLY A 6 5.30 -4.78 15.55
N PHE A 7 4.20 -5.50 15.67
CA PHE A 7 2.87 -5.07 15.23
C PHE A 7 1.88 -5.16 16.39
N ILE A 8 1.28 -4.03 16.77
CA ILE A 8 0.13 -4.02 17.67
C ILE A 8 -1.13 -4.04 16.79
N GLY A 9 -1.81 -5.18 16.78
CA GLY A 9 -2.90 -5.48 15.85
C GLY A 9 -2.41 -6.25 14.62
N GLY A 10 -2.76 -7.53 14.53
CA GLY A 10 -2.35 -8.44 13.44
C GLY A 10 -3.29 -8.51 12.24
N GLY A 11 -4.00 -7.42 11.92
CA GLY A 11 -4.98 -7.39 10.83
C GLY A 11 -4.38 -7.45 9.41
N ASN A 12 -5.22 -7.21 8.40
CA ASN A 12 -4.83 -7.30 6.99
C ASN A 12 -3.66 -6.38 6.62
N MET A 13 -3.66 -5.13 7.12
CA MET A 13 -2.60 -4.17 6.78
C MET A 13 -1.26 -4.54 7.43
N SER A 14 -1.26 -4.90 8.72
CA SER A 14 -0.06 -5.41 9.39
C SER A 14 0.49 -6.64 8.68
N THR A 15 -0.39 -7.56 8.29
CA THR A 15 0.00 -8.77 7.54
C THR A 15 0.59 -8.42 6.18
N ALA A 16 0.02 -7.45 5.46
CA ALA A 16 0.54 -6.97 4.18
C ALA A 16 1.93 -6.35 4.31
N ILE A 17 2.11 -5.45 5.29
CA ILE A 17 3.40 -4.80 5.57
C ILE A 17 4.45 -5.83 5.96
N ALA A 18 4.14 -6.73 6.89
CA ALA A 18 5.10 -7.76 7.29
C ALA A 18 5.47 -8.69 6.14
N LYS A 19 4.50 -9.16 5.34
CA LYS A 19 4.80 -9.98 4.17
C LYS A 19 5.68 -9.24 3.16
N GLY A 20 5.46 -7.94 2.96
CA GLY A 20 6.33 -7.13 2.11
C GLY A 20 7.74 -7.03 2.68
N ILE A 21 7.90 -6.72 3.98
CA ILE A 21 9.20 -6.70 4.67
C ILE A 21 9.94 -8.04 4.52
N LEU A 22 9.23 -9.16 4.68
CA LEU A 22 9.81 -10.51 4.57
C LEU A 22 10.18 -10.93 3.15
N ARG A 23 9.80 -10.16 2.11
CA ARG A 23 10.36 -10.36 0.76
C ARG A 23 11.80 -9.87 0.64
N ASN A 24 12.25 -9.06 1.59
CA ASN A 24 13.64 -8.66 1.68
C ASN A 24 14.39 -9.70 2.54
N ASP A 25 15.33 -10.41 1.93
CA ASP A 25 16.15 -11.46 2.55
C ASP A 25 16.97 -10.99 3.77
N SER A 26 17.00 -9.69 4.04
CA SER A 26 17.59 -9.11 5.25
C SER A 26 16.77 -9.35 6.52
N TYR A 27 15.52 -9.80 6.41
CA TYR A 27 14.61 -10.01 7.55
C TYR A 27 13.98 -11.40 7.53
N SER A 28 13.75 -11.94 8.72
CA SER A 28 13.12 -13.24 8.95
C SER A 28 11.88 -13.09 9.82
N ALA A 29 10.93 -14.01 9.65
CA ALA A 29 9.70 -13.99 10.45
C ALA A 29 9.97 -14.11 11.95
N SER A 30 11.05 -14.78 12.35
CA SER A 30 11.47 -14.91 13.76
C SER A 30 11.78 -13.57 14.44
N GLN A 31 12.08 -12.52 13.67
CA GLN A 31 12.30 -11.15 14.15
C GLN A 31 11.00 -10.35 14.28
N ILE A 32 9.85 -10.94 13.93
CA ILE A 32 8.55 -10.27 13.99
C ILE A 32 7.81 -10.68 15.25
N TRP A 33 7.24 -9.69 15.93
CA TRP A 33 6.31 -9.86 17.04
C TRP A 33 4.97 -9.25 16.69
N VAL A 34 3.88 -9.94 17.01
CA VAL A 34 2.52 -9.45 16.77
C VAL A 34 1.67 -9.63 18.01
N SER A 35 0.96 -8.57 18.42
CA SER A 35 -0.05 -8.66 19.47
C SER A 35 -1.47 -8.50 18.96
N GLY A 36 -2.41 -9.11 19.66
CA GLY A 36 -3.85 -8.95 19.44
C GLY A 36 -4.66 -9.50 20.61
N PRO A 37 -5.90 -9.01 20.84
CA PRO A 37 -6.70 -9.41 21.99
C PRO A 37 -7.10 -10.89 21.99
N HIS A 38 -7.07 -11.54 20.82
CA HIS A 38 -7.38 -12.96 20.65
C HIS A 38 -6.31 -13.60 19.76
N THR A 39 -5.40 -14.36 20.36
CA THR A 39 -4.30 -15.05 19.67
C THR A 39 -4.79 -16.05 18.62
N ALA A 40 -5.99 -16.59 18.77
CA ALA A 40 -6.62 -17.46 17.77
C ALA A 40 -6.71 -16.79 16.37
N HIS A 41 -6.84 -15.47 16.31
CA HIS A 41 -6.87 -14.71 15.04
C HIS A 41 -5.46 -14.41 14.49
N LEU A 42 -4.42 -14.81 15.21
CA LEU A 42 -3.02 -14.62 14.84
C LEU A 42 -2.34 -15.92 14.42
N LYS A 43 -3.08 -17.03 14.31
CA LYS A 43 -2.52 -18.33 13.93
C LYS A 43 -1.72 -18.29 12.62
N HIS A 44 -2.17 -17.50 11.64
CA HIS A 44 -1.44 -17.32 10.38
C HIS A 44 -0.09 -16.62 10.57
N TRP A 45 0.10 -15.83 11.63
CA TRP A 45 1.40 -15.26 11.98
C TRP A 45 2.35 -16.30 12.59
N GLU A 46 1.84 -17.17 13.45
CA GLU A 46 2.62 -18.32 13.98
C GLU A 46 3.05 -19.25 12.85
N GLU A 47 2.14 -19.56 11.91
CA GLU A 47 2.42 -20.38 10.73
C GLU A 47 3.46 -19.74 9.80
N MET A 48 3.57 -18.41 9.78
CA MET A 48 4.64 -17.68 9.10
C MET A 48 5.98 -17.72 9.85
N GLY A 49 6.00 -18.18 11.11
CA GLY A 49 7.17 -18.19 11.98
C GLY A 49 7.39 -16.93 12.80
N ALA A 50 6.35 -16.08 12.94
CA ALA A 50 6.39 -14.90 13.80
C ALA A 50 6.02 -15.24 15.25
N ASN A 51 6.49 -14.41 16.18
CA ASN A 51 6.14 -14.49 17.59
C ASN A 51 4.78 -13.82 17.80
N VAL A 52 3.85 -14.49 18.48
CA VAL A 52 2.54 -13.91 18.80
C VAL A 52 2.35 -13.79 20.32
N THR A 53 1.60 -12.78 20.73
CA THR A 53 1.28 -12.53 22.14
C THR A 53 -0.09 -11.86 22.25
N ASP A 54 -0.73 -11.95 23.40
CA ASP A 54 -1.93 -11.18 23.73
C ASP A 54 -1.61 -9.85 24.44
N LYS A 55 -0.33 -9.59 24.73
CA LYS A 55 0.12 -8.42 25.48
C LYS A 55 0.92 -7.44 24.62
N ASN A 56 0.37 -6.24 24.46
CA ASN A 56 1.05 -5.15 23.75
C ASN A 56 2.40 -4.78 24.39
N GLY A 57 2.51 -4.84 25.72
CA GLY A 57 3.75 -4.52 26.44
C GLY A 57 4.91 -5.46 26.09
N GLU A 58 4.63 -6.72 25.77
CA GLU A 58 5.69 -7.65 25.33
C GLU A 58 6.25 -7.23 23.97
N VAL A 59 5.39 -6.81 23.02
CA VAL A 59 5.82 -6.28 21.72
C VAL A 59 6.69 -5.04 21.91
N LEU A 60 6.29 -4.09 22.75
CA LEU A 60 7.08 -2.87 22.99
C LEU A 60 8.44 -3.18 23.62
N SER A 61 8.50 -4.12 24.57
CA SER A 61 9.75 -4.44 25.27
C SER A 61 10.77 -5.20 24.42
N LYS A 62 10.33 -5.87 23.34
CA LYS A 62 11.15 -6.76 22.53
C LYS A 62 11.48 -6.21 21.14
N CYS A 63 10.81 -5.15 20.70
CA CYS A 63 10.94 -4.63 19.35
C CYS A 63 11.60 -3.26 19.30
N ASP A 64 12.43 -3.03 18.29
CA ASP A 64 13.07 -1.75 18.03
C ASP A 64 12.14 -0.80 17.26
N VAL A 65 11.26 -1.35 16.42
CA VAL A 65 10.27 -0.62 15.62
C VAL A 65 8.90 -1.25 15.84
N VAL A 66 7.89 -0.44 16.16
CA VAL A 66 6.53 -0.93 16.39
C VAL A 66 5.52 -0.22 15.49
N PHE A 67 4.79 -1.00 14.70
CA PHE A 67 3.66 -0.56 13.90
C PHE A 67 2.36 -0.68 14.69
N LEU A 68 1.60 0.42 14.76
CA LEU A 68 0.26 0.45 15.35
C LEU A 68 -0.79 0.11 14.29
N GLY A 69 -1.03 -1.17 14.07
CA GLY A 69 -1.97 -1.72 13.09
C GLY A 69 -3.40 -1.93 13.61
N VAL A 70 -3.90 -0.99 14.42
CA VAL A 70 -5.27 -1.04 14.98
C VAL A 70 -6.23 -0.13 14.21
N LYS A 71 -7.54 -0.37 14.36
CA LYS A 71 -8.56 0.54 13.79
C LYS A 71 -8.44 1.93 14.41
N PRO A 72 -8.72 3.03 13.67
CA PRO A 72 -8.61 4.39 14.19
C PRO A 72 -9.37 4.62 15.50
N GLY A 73 -10.58 4.06 15.64
CA GLY A 73 -11.38 4.17 16.88
C GLY A 73 -10.79 3.48 18.11
N VAL A 74 -9.76 2.64 17.96
CA VAL A 74 -9.06 1.94 19.05
C VAL A 74 -7.64 2.49 19.25
N LEU A 75 -7.16 3.35 18.34
CA LEU A 75 -5.78 3.82 18.34
C LEU A 75 -5.42 4.58 19.62
N SER A 76 -6.28 5.49 20.07
CA SER A 76 -6.06 6.24 21.31
C SER A 76 -5.91 5.30 22.50
N TYR A 77 -6.82 4.34 22.66
CA TYR A 77 -6.77 3.34 23.71
C TYR A 77 -5.51 2.46 23.63
N ALA A 78 -5.16 2.00 22.42
CA ALA A 78 -3.96 1.20 22.19
C ALA A 78 -2.67 1.99 22.43
N ALA A 79 -2.68 3.31 22.22
CA ALA A 79 -1.54 4.17 22.50
C ALA A 79 -1.42 4.47 24.01
N PHE A 80 -2.50 4.94 24.65
CA PHE A 80 -2.51 5.35 26.07
C PHE A 80 -2.25 4.19 27.05
N LYS A 81 -2.61 2.96 26.68
CA LYS A 81 -2.38 1.80 27.56
C LYS A 81 -0.97 1.25 27.51
N VAL A 82 -0.17 1.69 26.55
CA VAL A 82 1.04 0.95 26.19
C VAL A 82 2.27 1.88 26.12
N PHE A 83 2.13 3.12 25.70
CA PHE A 83 3.25 4.07 25.68
C PHE A 83 3.28 4.95 26.93
N ASP A 84 4.42 4.97 27.60
CA ASP A 84 4.80 6.08 28.47
C ASP A 84 5.33 7.22 27.59
N PHE A 85 4.82 8.44 27.80
CA PHE A 85 5.25 9.61 27.06
C PHE A 85 6.45 10.27 27.76
N PRO A 86 7.47 10.74 27.01
CA PRO A 86 7.47 10.95 25.55
C PRO A 86 7.95 9.73 24.73
N THR A 87 7.25 9.44 23.63
CA THR A 87 7.62 8.45 22.60
C THR A 87 7.70 9.14 21.23
N SER A 88 8.73 8.86 20.43
CA SER A 88 8.84 9.37 19.06
C SER A 88 7.90 8.64 18.10
N VAL A 89 7.17 9.39 17.28
CA VAL A 89 6.09 8.87 16.43
C VAL A 89 6.33 9.25 14.97
N ILE A 90 6.07 8.29 14.08
CA ILE A 90 5.90 8.54 12.65
C ILE A 90 4.47 8.17 12.27
N ARG A 91 3.71 9.14 11.75
CA ARG A 91 2.40 8.87 11.15
C ARG A 91 2.62 8.27 9.77
N ILE A 92 1.99 7.13 9.49
CA ILE A 92 2.01 6.50 8.17
C ILE A 92 0.59 6.35 7.60
N MET A 93 0.48 6.38 6.27
CA MET A 93 -0.74 6.15 5.50
C MET A 93 -0.47 5.13 4.39
N PRO A 94 -0.52 3.83 4.71
CA PRO A 94 -0.37 2.74 3.74
C PRO A 94 -1.66 2.50 2.94
N ASN A 95 -1.57 1.77 1.83
CA ASN A 95 -2.72 1.29 1.07
C ASN A 95 -2.66 -0.22 0.77
N THR A 96 -3.78 -0.78 0.30
CA THR A 96 -3.95 -2.23 0.15
C THR A 96 -3.00 -2.91 -0.85
N PRO A 97 -2.54 -2.27 -1.96
CA PRO A 97 -1.57 -2.87 -2.87
C PRO A 97 -0.18 -3.13 -2.25
N MET A 98 0.10 -2.66 -1.03
CA MET A 98 1.31 -3.06 -0.30
C MET A 98 1.43 -4.59 -0.14
N SER A 99 0.29 -5.28 -0.06
CA SER A 99 0.23 -6.75 -0.01
C SER A 99 0.89 -7.44 -1.20
N VAL A 100 0.98 -6.78 -2.35
CA VAL A 100 1.61 -7.30 -3.58
C VAL A 100 2.89 -6.55 -3.95
N GLY A 101 3.40 -5.67 -3.09
CA GLY A 101 4.66 -4.96 -3.31
C GLY A 101 4.56 -3.75 -4.25
N ALA A 102 3.33 -3.36 -4.60
CA ALA A 102 3.04 -2.23 -5.49
C ALA A 102 2.22 -1.15 -4.75
N GLY A 103 2.39 -1.06 -3.43
CA GLY A 103 1.70 -0.10 -2.60
C GLY A 103 2.33 1.29 -2.60
N ILE A 104 1.66 2.19 -1.91
CA ILE A 104 2.16 3.53 -1.58
C ILE A 104 1.91 3.71 -0.08
N CYS A 105 2.94 4.13 0.63
CA CYS A 105 2.88 4.53 2.02
C CYS A 105 3.41 5.95 2.17
N LEU A 106 2.53 6.89 2.45
CA LEU A 106 2.94 8.25 2.81
C LEU A 106 3.32 8.27 4.29
N TYR A 107 4.30 9.08 4.67
CA TYR A 107 4.63 9.25 6.07
C TYR A 107 5.02 10.67 6.46
N THR A 108 4.78 11.00 7.72
CA THR A 108 5.20 12.26 8.34
C THR A 108 5.75 11.97 9.74
N PRO A 109 7.04 12.25 9.99
CA PRO A 109 7.63 12.12 11.32
C PRO A 109 7.26 13.30 12.23
N ASP A 110 7.24 13.09 13.55
CA ASP A 110 7.27 14.19 14.52
C ASP A 110 8.66 14.86 14.61
N ASP A 111 8.74 15.95 15.39
CA ASP A 111 9.97 16.74 15.54
C ASP A 111 11.08 16.03 16.34
N THR A 112 10.76 14.92 17.01
CA THR A 112 11.72 14.13 17.82
C THR A 112 12.40 13.03 17.02
N ILE A 113 11.84 12.66 15.86
CA ILE A 113 12.35 11.61 14.99
C ILE A 113 13.61 12.06 14.25
N LYS A 114 14.66 11.23 14.34
CA LYS A 114 15.92 11.47 13.67
C LYS A 114 15.89 11.02 12.19
N PRO A 115 16.72 11.61 11.32
CA PRO A 115 16.81 11.20 9.92
C PRO A 115 17.08 9.72 9.71
N GLU A 116 17.89 9.08 10.59
CA GLU A 116 18.22 7.66 10.50
C GLU A 116 17.00 6.76 10.73
N GLN A 117 16.06 7.19 11.57
CA GLN A 117 14.81 6.47 11.81
C GLN A 117 13.86 6.58 10.61
N CYS A 118 13.87 7.72 9.91
CA CYS A 118 13.16 7.87 8.64
C CYS A 118 13.73 6.93 7.57
N MET A 119 15.06 6.90 7.42
CA MET A 119 15.72 6.00 6.47
C MET A 119 15.45 4.52 6.80
N LEU A 120 15.37 4.17 8.08
CA LEU A 120 14.98 2.83 8.50
C LEU A 120 13.55 2.49 8.07
N LEU A 121 12.59 3.40 8.29
CA LEU A 121 11.20 3.21 7.87
C LEU A 121 11.10 3.02 6.36
N GLU A 122 11.74 3.88 5.58
CA GLU A 122 11.78 3.77 4.12
C GLU A 122 12.40 2.43 3.69
N LYS A 123 13.52 2.02 4.30
CA LYS A 123 14.15 0.72 4.02
C LYS A 123 13.21 -0.46 4.29
N LEU A 124 12.42 -0.40 5.36
CA LEU A 124 11.44 -1.44 5.69
C LEU A 124 10.30 -1.46 4.65
N LEU A 125 9.73 -0.30 4.34
CA LEU A 125 8.50 -0.21 3.55
C LEU A 125 8.72 -0.17 2.03
N ASN A 126 9.92 0.13 1.55
CA ASN A 126 10.21 0.13 0.11
C ASN A 126 10.08 -1.27 -0.54
N SER A 127 10.16 -2.33 0.26
CA SER A 127 9.84 -3.70 -0.16
C SER A 127 8.34 -3.93 -0.46
N CYS A 128 7.49 -3.05 0.07
CA CYS A 128 6.04 -3.10 -0.08
C CYS A 128 5.54 -2.18 -1.21
N GLY A 129 6.41 -1.33 -1.78
CA GLY A 129 6.07 -0.34 -2.78
C GLY A 129 6.78 0.99 -2.54
N ILE A 130 6.14 2.11 -2.86
CA ILE A 130 6.72 3.46 -2.66
C ILE A 130 6.49 3.89 -1.21
N CYS A 131 7.55 4.28 -0.50
CA CYS A 131 7.46 4.96 0.79
C CYS A 131 7.94 6.40 0.64
N GLU A 132 7.09 7.38 0.93
CA GLU A 132 7.40 8.78 0.63
C GLU A 132 7.07 9.72 1.81
N LYS A 133 8.04 10.57 2.16
CA LYS A 133 7.87 11.61 3.17
C LYS A 133 7.05 12.75 2.61
N VAL A 134 5.97 13.12 3.28
CA VAL A 134 5.13 14.28 2.95
C VAL A 134 4.94 15.18 4.16
N SER A 135 4.53 16.43 3.93
CA SER A 135 4.16 17.33 5.03
C SER A 135 2.84 16.88 5.66
N GLU A 136 2.66 17.11 6.96
CA GLU A 136 1.43 16.77 7.69
C GLU A 136 0.19 17.40 7.05
N THR A 137 0.33 18.62 6.53
CA THR A 137 -0.72 19.36 5.81
C THR A 137 -1.20 18.66 4.55
N LEU A 138 -0.34 17.86 3.92
CA LEU A 138 -0.66 17.07 2.73
C LEU A 138 -1.13 15.65 3.07
N MET A 139 -1.07 15.20 4.33
CA MET A 139 -1.45 13.82 4.66
C MET A 139 -2.91 13.50 4.33
N ASN A 140 -3.82 14.44 4.55
CA ASN A 140 -5.24 14.20 4.26
C ASN A 140 -5.51 14.19 2.76
N SER A 141 -5.04 15.19 2.00
CA SER A 141 -5.26 15.26 0.55
C SER A 141 -4.42 14.25 -0.22
N GLY A 142 -3.15 14.09 0.15
CA GLY A 142 -2.21 13.17 -0.45
C GLY A 142 -2.60 11.71 -0.27
N SER A 143 -3.23 11.34 0.85
CA SER A 143 -3.69 9.96 1.07
C SER A 143 -4.97 9.59 0.30
N CYS A 144 -5.76 10.55 -0.17
CA CYS A 144 -6.97 10.26 -0.95
C CYS A 144 -6.66 9.44 -2.21
N LEU A 145 -5.61 9.80 -2.95
CA LEU A 145 -5.26 9.10 -4.18
C LEU A 145 -4.74 7.68 -3.91
N PRO A 146 -3.71 7.43 -3.06
CA PRO A 146 -3.29 6.08 -2.70
C PRO A 146 -4.36 5.24 -2.01
N GLY A 147 -5.17 5.86 -1.14
CA GLY A 147 -6.18 5.17 -0.34
C GLY A 147 -7.38 4.72 -1.16
N CYS A 148 -7.96 5.61 -1.95
CA CYS A 148 -9.17 5.34 -2.74
C CYS A 148 -8.85 4.87 -4.18
N GLY A 149 -7.69 5.25 -4.71
CA GLY A 149 -7.25 4.94 -6.07
C GLY A 149 -7.40 3.47 -6.48
N PRO A 150 -7.00 2.49 -5.65
CA PRO A 150 -7.18 1.08 -5.97
C PRO A 150 -8.64 0.71 -6.29
N ALA A 151 -9.61 1.23 -5.53
CA ALA A 151 -11.02 0.97 -5.76
C ALA A 151 -11.48 1.53 -7.12
N PHE A 152 -11.04 2.73 -7.47
CA PHE A 152 -11.35 3.32 -8.77
C PHE A 152 -10.76 2.50 -9.92
N MET A 153 -9.54 2.00 -9.74
CA MET A 153 -8.86 1.20 -10.74
C MET A 153 -9.48 -0.21 -10.89
N TYR A 154 -10.04 -0.79 -9.83
CA TYR A 154 -10.79 -2.05 -9.95
C TYR A 154 -12.02 -1.90 -10.85
N ILE A 155 -12.74 -0.78 -10.75
CA ILE A 155 -13.85 -0.46 -11.66
C ILE A 155 -13.37 -0.35 -13.11
N VAL A 156 -12.21 0.28 -13.33
CA VAL A 156 -11.62 0.40 -14.68
C VAL A 156 -11.24 -0.97 -15.24
N ILE A 157 -10.60 -1.84 -14.44
CA ILE A 157 -10.23 -3.20 -14.85
C ILE A 157 -11.48 -4.01 -15.23
N GLU A 158 -12.51 -3.96 -14.39
CA GLU A 158 -13.79 -4.64 -14.63
C GLU A 158 -14.44 -4.16 -15.93
N ALA A 159 -14.52 -2.85 -16.14
CA ALA A 159 -15.10 -2.25 -17.34
C ALA A 159 -14.31 -2.60 -18.61
N LEU A 160 -12.98 -2.62 -18.56
CA LEU A 160 -12.13 -3.06 -19.68
C LEU A 160 -12.38 -4.53 -20.02
N ALA A 161 -12.49 -5.39 -18.99
CA ALA A 161 -12.78 -6.80 -19.19
C ALA A 161 -14.18 -7.02 -19.79
N ASP A 162 -15.19 -6.29 -19.31
CA ASP A 162 -16.54 -6.31 -19.89
C ASP A 162 -16.55 -5.87 -21.35
N GLY A 163 -15.78 -4.83 -21.69
CA GLY A 163 -15.61 -4.38 -23.07
C GLY A 163 -15.05 -5.49 -23.97
N ALA A 164 -14.04 -6.22 -23.51
CA ALA A 164 -13.46 -7.35 -24.25
C ALA A 164 -14.43 -8.53 -24.36
N VAL A 165 -15.18 -8.86 -23.29
CA VAL A 165 -16.20 -9.91 -23.31
C VAL A 165 -17.32 -9.60 -24.29
N LYS A 166 -17.73 -8.33 -24.39
CA LYS A 166 -18.69 -7.87 -25.39
C LYS A 166 -18.21 -8.13 -26.82
N GLN A 167 -16.90 -8.16 -27.06
CA GLN A 167 -16.28 -8.51 -28.34
C GLN A 167 -16.01 -10.02 -28.50
N GLY A 168 -16.45 -10.86 -27.56
CA GLY A 168 -16.34 -12.32 -27.62
C GLY A 168 -15.14 -12.93 -26.88
N VAL A 169 -14.35 -12.15 -26.14
CA VAL A 169 -13.23 -12.68 -25.36
C VAL A 169 -13.74 -13.43 -24.12
N PRO A 170 -13.21 -14.62 -23.77
CA PRO A 170 -13.58 -15.30 -22.53
C PRO A 170 -13.28 -14.47 -21.27
N ARG A 171 -14.21 -14.44 -20.30
CA ARG A 171 -14.15 -13.61 -19.08
C ARG A 171 -12.82 -13.70 -18.32
N ALA A 172 -12.33 -14.91 -18.08
CA ALA A 172 -11.09 -15.13 -17.34
C ALA A 172 -9.85 -14.59 -18.08
N MET A 173 -9.84 -14.63 -19.41
CA MET A 173 -8.78 -14.02 -20.23
C MET A 173 -8.88 -12.50 -20.20
N ALA A 174 -10.09 -11.97 -20.39
CA ALA A 174 -10.36 -10.53 -20.38
C ALA A 174 -9.91 -9.86 -19.07
N LEU A 175 -10.24 -10.46 -17.91
CA LEU A 175 -9.82 -9.93 -16.60
C LEU A 175 -8.30 -9.91 -16.45
N ARG A 176 -7.61 -10.99 -16.83
CA ARG A 176 -6.15 -11.07 -16.75
C ARG A 176 -5.49 -10.03 -17.66
N TRP A 177 -5.98 -9.86 -18.89
CA TRP A 177 -5.45 -8.88 -19.83
C TRP A 177 -5.72 -7.45 -19.37
N ALA A 178 -6.93 -7.14 -18.90
CA ALA A 178 -7.26 -5.82 -18.38
C ALA A 178 -6.37 -5.43 -17.19
N SER A 179 -6.16 -6.35 -16.24
CA SER A 179 -5.23 -6.14 -15.12
C SER A 179 -3.80 -5.89 -15.60
N GLN A 180 -3.30 -6.68 -16.55
CA GLN A 180 -1.94 -6.53 -17.08
C GLN A 180 -1.76 -5.23 -17.88
N VAL A 181 -2.79 -4.78 -18.61
CA VAL A 181 -2.79 -3.49 -19.31
C VAL A 181 -2.60 -2.35 -18.33
N LEU A 182 -3.31 -2.38 -17.20
CA LEU A 182 -3.16 -1.34 -16.18
C LEU A 182 -1.76 -1.34 -15.54
N VAL A 183 -1.25 -2.53 -15.18
CA VAL A 183 0.11 -2.68 -14.63
C VAL A 183 1.16 -2.16 -15.61
N GLY A 184 1.13 -2.61 -16.86
CA GLY A 184 2.10 -2.19 -17.88
C GLY A 184 2.04 -0.70 -18.19
N SER A 185 0.84 -0.13 -18.23
CA SER A 185 0.64 1.30 -18.51
C SER A 185 1.17 2.17 -17.36
N GLY A 186 0.95 1.76 -16.10
CA GLY A 186 1.55 2.41 -14.93
C GLY A 186 3.08 2.32 -14.95
N GLU A 187 3.62 1.14 -15.21
CA GLU A 187 5.06 0.90 -15.27
C GLU A 187 5.75 1.75 -16.35
N MET A 188 5.12 1.88 -17.52
CA MET A 188 5.62 2.74 -18.60
C MET A 188 5.74 4.21 -18.16
N VAL A 189 4.79 4.72 -17.38
CA VAL A 189 4.87 6.08 -16.83
C VAL A 189 6.03 6.20 -15.84
N LEU A 190 6.15 5.25 -14.91
CA LEU A 190 7.18 5.27 -13.87
C LEU A 190 8.60 5.16 -14.44
N GLN A 191 8.81 4.24 -15.39
CA GLN A 191 10.13 3.99 -15.97
C GLN A 191 10.54 5.05 -16.98
N SER A 192 9.65 5.42 -17.90
CA SER A 192 9.98 6.38 -18.96
C SER A 192 10.07 7.81 -18.46
N LYS A 193 9.40 8.13 -17.33
CA LYS A 193 9.22 9.49 -16.80
C LYS A 193 8.60 10.46 -17.82
N LYS A 194 8.01 9.94 -18.91
CA LYS A 194 7.31 10.75 -19.91
C LYS A 194 5.96 11.19 -19.38
N HIS A 195 5.53 12.36 -19.80
CA HIS A 195 4.17 12.83 -19.55
C HIS A 195 3.15 11.82 -20.12
N PRO A 196 2.10 11.40 -19.37
CA PRO A 196 1.14 10.40 -19.85
C PRO A 196 0.44 10.76 -21.17
N GLY A 197 0.25 12.05 -21.44
CA GLY A 197 -0.26 12.53 -22.73
C GLY A 197 0.62 12.15 -23.91
N HIS A 198 1.95 12.17 -23.74
CA HIS A 198 2.91 11.78 -24.77
C HIS A 198 2.88 10.27 -25.00
N LEU A 199 2.89 9.45 -23.94
CA LEU A 199 2.75 8.00 -24.06
C LEU A 199 1.44 7.60 -24.77
N LYS A 200 0.35 8.32 -24.47
CA LYS A 200 -0.95 8.14 -25.14
C LYS A 200 -0.85 8.49 -26.64
N ASP A 201 -0.13 9.56 -27.02
CA ASP A 201 0.06 9.91 -28.42
C ASP A 201 0.95 8.89 -29.17
N GLU A 202 1.98 8.33 -28.52
CA GLU A 202 2.86 7.30 -29.09
C GLU A 202 2.12 6.01 -29.50
N VAL A 203 1.01 5.67 -28.83
CA VAL A 203 0.18 4.48 -29.16
C VAL A 203 -1.03 4.80 -30.04
N CYS A 204 -1.30 6.09 -30.33
CA CYS A 204 -2.42 6.52 -31.15
C CYS A 204 -1.99 6.78 -32.60
N SER A 205 -2.27 5.84 -33.49
CA SER A 205 -2.09 6.07 -34.93
C SER A 205 -3.24 6.90 -35.53
N PRO A 206 -2.99 7.73 -36.56
CA PRO A 206 -4.04 8.48 -37.25
C PRO A 206 -5.16 7.56 -37.76
N GLY A 207 -6.41 7.81 -37.33
CA GLY A 207 -7.57 7.00 -37.70
C GLY A 207 -7.61 5.58 -37.12
N GLY A 208 -6.67 5.20 -36.25
CA GLY A 208 -6.60 3.87 -35.65
C GLY A 208 -7.66 3.60 -34.57
N SER A 209 -7.81 2.32 -34.20
CA SER A 209 -8.76 1.90 -33.16
C SER A 209 -8.48 2.55 -31.79
N THR A 210 -7.21 2.76 -31.44
CA THR A 210 -6.81 3.38 -30.17
C THR A 210 -7.39 4.79 -30.03
N ILE A 211 -7.28 5.64 -31.06
CA ILE A 211 -7.79 7.01 -30.99
C ILE A 211 -9.31 7.05 -30.93
N CYS A 212 -10.01 6.13 -31.61
CA CYS A 212 -11.47 5.99 -31.47
C CYS A 212 -11.88 5.65 -30.02
N GLY A 213 -11.13 4.75 -29.37
CA GLY A 213 -11.32 4.42 -27.96
C GLY A 213 -11.09 5.63 -27.05
N VAL A 214 -10.01 6.38 -27.26
CA VAL A 214 -9.73 7.63 -26.54
C VAL A 214 -10.86 8.65 -26.71
N THR A 215 -11.35 8.87 -27.94
CA THR A 215 -12.50 9.76 -28.20
C THR A 215 -13.74 9.35 -27.40
N ALA A 216 -14.04 8.04 -27.31
CA ALA A 216 -15.16 7.56 -26.52
C ALA A 216 -14.99 7.84 -25.02
N LEU A 217 -13.78 7.69 -24.47
CA LEU A 217 -13.48 8.02 -23.07
C LEU A 217 -13.63 9.52 -22.78
N GLU A 218 -13.19 10.39 -23.69
CA GLU A 218 -13.32 11.85 -23.54
C GLU A 218 -14.79 12.29 -23.66
N ASN A 219 -15.55 11.71 -24.59
CA ASN A 219 -17.01 11.94 -24.68
C ASN A 219 -17.73 11.50 -23.40
N GLY A 220 -17.26 10.41 -22.78
CA GLY A 220 -17.72 9.94 -21.46
C GLY A 220 -17.22 10.78 -20.28
N ARG A 221 -16.46 11.86 -20.54
CA ARG A 221 -15.85 12.78 -19.58
C ARG A 221 -15.04 12.06 -18.51
N LEU A 222 -14.27 11.04 -18.91
CA LEU A 222 -13.52 10.21 -17.96
C LEU A 222 -12.65 11.05 -17.02
N ARG A 223 -11.91 12.03 -17.56
CA ARG A 223 -11.04 12.90 -16.75
C ARG A 223 -11.81 13.60 -15.63
N PHE A 224 -12.97 14.18 -15.96
CA PHE A 224 -13.82 14.89 -15.00
C PHE A 224 -14.21 14.01 -13.80
N LYS A 225 -14.41 12.70 -14.02
CA LYS A 225 -14.79 11.74 -12.97
C LYS A 225 -13.70 11.50 -11.92
N PHE A 226 -12.46 11.94 -12.18
CA PHE A 226 -11.32 11.82 -11.27
C PHE A 226 -10.92 13.14 -10.59
N PHE A 227 -11.66 14.23 -10.76
CA PHE A 227 -11.47 15.45 -9.96
C PHE A 227 -12.27 15.31 -8.66
N PHE A 228 -11.57 14.96 -7.58
CA PHE A 228 -12.10 14.86 -6.22
C PHE A 228 -11.26 15.70 -5.25
#